data_AF-A0A1I2PPE2-F1
#
_entry.id   AF-A0A1I2PPE2-F1
#
_cell.length_a   1.000
_cell.length_b   1.000
_cell.length_c   1.000
_cell.angle_alpha   90.00
_cell.angle_beta   90.00
_cell.angle_gamma   90.00
#
_symmetry.space_group_name_H-M   'P 1'
#
loop_
_entity.id
_entity.type
_entity.pdbx_description
1 polymer ?
#
loop_
_entity_poly.entity_id
_entity_poly.type
_entity_poly.pdbx_seq_one_letter_code
_entity_poly.pdbx_strand_id
1 'polypeptide(L)'
;MYILRLDGNYAADMRVLANGVTDDNAGLSSAPRRRRAGSTDTADIQVFFGTRSIVATIRESDLYVIGFRNAEGRPFFFKGMNGGSQELRFNCSYTDSDGMALFMQGPSKDARTPHNRQSIVKALGMLADFRGGKDVHLIVGMALLAFMVSEAIRFTYIHHQVRITCSDDAMTFALADYEIYMKNWAALSKGEVPKGAVANRVYTSY
;
A
#
# COMPACT_ATOMS: atom_id res chain seq x y z
N MET A 1 6.09 -16.41 -1.07
CA MET A 1 6.68 -15.09 -0.75
C MET A 1 6.99 -14.37 -2.05
N TYR A 2 6.51 -13.14 -2.18
CA TYR A 2 6.73 -12.29 -3.37
C TYR A 2 7.91 -11.33 -3.13
N ILE A 3 8.49 -10.81 -4.21
CA ILE A 3 9.56 -9.82 -4.18
C ILE A 3 9.05 -8.54 -4.83
N LEU A 4 9.38 -7.39 -4.25
CA LEU A 4 9.12 -6.07 -4.81
C LEU A 4 10.35 -5.17 -4.66
N ARG A 5 11.03 -4.83 -5.75
CA ARG A 5 12.18 -3.93 -5.74
C ARG A 5 11.78 -2.51 -6.10
N LEU A 6 12.18 -1.53 -5.27
CA LEU A 6 11.95 -0.10 -5.50
C LEU A 6 13.05 0.50 -6.41
N ASP A 7 13.17 -0.08 -7.60
CA ASP A 7 14.08 0.31 -8.67
C ASP A 7 13.41 0.08 -10.04
N GLY A 8 14.21 -0.02 -11.11
CA GLY A 8 13.73 -0.28 -12.46
C GLY A 8 12.91 -1.57 -12.62
N ASN A 9 12.96 -2.50 -11.66
CA ASN A 9 12.20 -3.75 -11.69
C ASN A 9 10.81 -3.65 -11.07
N TYR A 10 10.45 -2.52 -10.44
CA TYR A 10 9.18 -2.36 -9.71
C TYR A 10 7.97 -2.84 -10.53
N ALA A 11 7.85 -2.42 -11.79
CA ALA A 11 6.71 -2.78 -12.63
C ALA A 11 6.61 -4.28 -12.94
N ALA A 12 7.74 -4.97 -13.09
CA ALA A 12 7.77 -6.41 -13.35
C ALA A 12 7.40 -7.19 -12.08
N ASP A 13 8.03 -6.84 -10.96
CA ASP A 13 7.76 -7.44 -9.66
C ASP A 13 6.29 -7.23 -9.24
N MET A 14 5.75 -6.04 -9.45
CA MET A 14 4.38 -5.68 -9.10
C MET A 14 3.35 -6.44 -9.96
N ARG A 15 3.68 -6.75 -11.22
CA ARG A 15 2.86 -7.63 -12.07
C ARG A 15 2.81 -9.06 -11.50
N VAL A 16 3.95 -9.62 -11.11
CA VAL A 16 4.01 -10.97 -10.51
C VAL A 16 3.21 -11.02 -9.22
N LEU A 17 3.39 -10.03 -8.35
CA LEU A 17 2.64 -9.92 -7.11
C LEU A 17 1.14 -9.79 -7.36
N ALA A 18 0.69 -8.87 -8.22
CA ALA A 18 -0.72 -8.72 -8.55
C ALA A 18 -1.33 -10.04 -9.06
N ASN A 19 -0.62 -10.75 -9.94
CA ASN A 19 -1.06 -12.06 -10.44
C ASN A 19 -1.13 -13.14 -9.35
N GLY A 20 -0.27 -13.05 -8.35
CA GLY A 20 -0.21 -14.01 -7.26
C GLY A 20 -1.32 -13.87 -6.23
N VAL A 21 -1.84 -12.65 -6.02
CA VAL A 21 -2.75 -12.31 -4.91
C VAL A 21 -4.15 -11.88 -5.36
N THR A 22 -4.41 -11.95 -6.67
CA THR A 22 -5.71 -11.70 -7.28
C THR A 22 -6.09 -12.84 -8.20
N ASP A 23 -7.39 -13.01 -8.46
CA ASP A 23 -7.89 -13.97 -9.42
C ASP A 23 -8.06 -13.30 -10.79
N ASP A 24 -7.66 -14.02 -11.84
CA ASP A 24 -8.08 -13.70 -13.21
C ASP A 24 -9.53 -14.16 -13.38
N ASN A 25 -10.38 -13.31 -13.97
CA ASN A 25 -11.70 -13.75 -14.41
C ASN A 25 -11.52 -14.89 -15.41
N ALA A 26 -11.84 -16.12 -14.98
CA ALA A 26 -11.69 -17.33 -15.77
C ALA A 26 -12.40 -17.17 -17.13
N GLY A 27 -11.63 -16.98 -18.20
CA GLY A 27 -12.12 -17.03 -19.58
C GLY A 27 -11.79 -15.85 -20.49
N LEU A 28 -11.27 -14.72 -19.98
CA LEU A 28 -10.94 -13.57 -20.83
C LEU A 28 -9.60 -12.97 -20.40
N SER A 29 -8.57 -13.10 -21.23
CA SER A 29 -7.22 -12.55 -20.99
C SER A 29 -7.16 -11.03 -20.87
N SER A 30 -8.28 -10.34 -21.14
CA SER A 30 -8.48 -8.90 -21.01
C SER A 30 -9.39 -8.51 -19.83
N ALA A 31 -9.96 -9.47 -19.09
CA ALA A 31 -10.90 -9.15 -18.02
C ALA A 31 -10.17 -8.69 -16.73
N PRO A 32 -10.82 -7.83 -15.90
CA PRO A 32 -10.18 -7.30 -14.70
C PRO A 32 -9.86 -8.37 -13.67
N ARG A 33 -8.76 -8.15 -12.95
CA ARG A 33 -8.37 -8.95 -11.79
C ARG A 33 -9.29 -8.67 -10.61
N ARG A 34 -9.69 -9.70 -9.87
CA ARG A 34 -10.54 -9.57 -8.66
C ARG A 34 -9.77 -9.99 -7.41
N ARG A 35 -10.06 -9.32 -6.30
CA ARG A 35 -9.62 -9.81 -4.98
C ARG A 35 -10.21 -11.20 -4.73
N ARG A 36 -9.51 -12.03 -3.95
CA ARG A 36 -10.00 -13.35 -3.53
C ARG A 36 -11.01 -13.20 -2.39
N ALA A 37 -12.23 -12.82 -2.74
CA ALA A 37 -13.28 -12.55 -1.76
C ALA A 37 -13.50 -13.77 -0.83
N GLY A 38 -13.45 -13.53 0.49
CA GLY A 38 -13.59 -14.57 1.51
C GLY A 38 -12.30 -15.33 1.85
N SER A 39 -11.17 -15.06 1.17
CA SER A 39 -9.87 -15.61 1.56
C SER A 39 -9.46 -15.12 2.95
N THR A 40 -9.06 -16.04 3.82
CA THR A 40 -8.39 -15.71 5.10
C THR A 40 -6.89 -15.64 4.95
N ASP A 41 -6.36 -15.91 3.76
CA ASP A 41 -4.94 -16.03 3.52
C ASP A 41 -4.26 -14.65 3.49
N THR A 42 -3.00 -14.68 3.89
CA THR A 42 -2.10 -13.53 3.81
C THR A 42 -0.94 -13.85 2.90
N ALA A 43 -0.52 -12.86 2.12
CA ALA A 43 0.67 -12.94 1.30
C ALA A 43 1.77 -12.05 1.88
N ASP A 44 2.98 -12.60 1.95
CA ASP A 44 4.18 -11.87 2.34
C ASP A 44 4.94 -11.37 1.11
N ILE A 45 5.29 -10.08 1.13
CA ILE A 45 6.04 -9.38 0.09
C ILE A 45 7.34 -8.85 0.69
N GLN A 46 8.47 -9.37 0.23
CA GLN A 46 9.77 -8.80 0.57
C GLN A 46 10.01 -7.55 -0.29
N VAL A 47 9.96 -6.39 0.35
CA VAL A 47 10.12 -5.08 -0.30
C VAL A 47 11.58 -4.64 -0.15
N PHE A 48 12.31 -4.60 -1.26
CA PHE A 48 13.70 -4.17 -1.32
C PHE A 48 13.82 -2.68 -1.65
N PHE A 49 14.66 -1.99 -0.88
CA PHE A 49 14.99 -0.57 -1.07
C PHE A 49 16.51 -0.42 -0.94
N GLY A 50 17.20 -0.52 -2.09
CA GLY A 50 18.65 -0.70 -2.12
C GLY A 50 19.03 -2.10 -1.62
N THR A 51 20.01 -2.18 -0.71
CA THR A 51 20.48 -3.45 -0.13
C THR A 51 19.66 -3.92 1.08
N ARG A 52 18.69 -3.11 1.51
CA ARG A 52 17.84 -3.37 2.68
C ARG A 52 16.47 -3.88 2.24
N SER A 53 15.78 -4.56 3.15
CA SER A 53 14.40 -4.97 2.93
C SER A 53 13.57 -4.97 4.21
N ILE A 54 12.25 -4.93 4.01
CA ILE A 54 11.23 -5.31 5.00
C ILE A 54 10.33 -6.36 4.37
N VAL A 55 9.51 -7.03 5.16
CA VAL A 55 8.41 -7.85 4.63
C VAL A 55 7.09 -7.16 4.92
N ALA A 56 6.33 -6.77 3.89
CA ALA A 56 4.95 -6.37 4.05
C ALA A 56 4.05 -7.60 4.04
N THR A 57 3.03 -7.63 4.89
CA THR A 57 2.01 -8.67 4.86
C THR A 57 0.71 -8.05 4.37
N ILE A 58 0.13 -8.60 3.31
CA ILE A 58 -1.18 -8.22 2.82
C ILE A 58 -2.20 -9.33 3.08
N ARG A 59 -3.45 -8.94 3.30
CA ARG A 59 -4.59 -9.87 3.35
C ARG A 59 -5.23 -9.99 1.97
N GLU A 60 -5.43 -11.20 1.47
CA GLU A 60 -5.88 -11.40 0.07
C GLU A 60 -7.36 -11.04 -0.16
N SER A 61 -8.20 -11.11 0.89
CA SER A 61 -9.64 -10.78 0.77
C SER A 61 -9.90 -9.33 0.41
N ASP A 62 -9.04 -8.43 0.84
CA ASP A 62 -9.20 -6.99 0.70
C ASP A 62 -7.96 -6.27 0.18
N LEU A 63 -6.85 -6.98 0.01
CA LEU A 63 -5.56 -6.45 -0.45
C LEU A 63 -4.97 -5.38 0.48
N TYR A 64 -5.44 -5.25 1.73
CA TYR A 64 -4.83 -4.31 2.68
C TYR A 64 -3.49 -4.85 3.18
N VAL A 65 -2.47 -3.99 3.24
CA VAL A 65 -1.32 -4.20 4.12
C VAL A 65 -1.84 -4.19 5.55
N ILE A 66 -1.65 -5.30 6.26
CA ILE A 66 -2.09 -5.48 7.65
C ILE A 66 -0.94 -5.29 8.65
N GLY A 67 0.30 -5.28 8.17
CA GLY A 67 1.50 -5.15 8.98
C GLY A 67 2.78 -5.31 8.17
N PHE A 68 3.89 -5.34 8.89
CA PHE A 68 5.21 -5.59 8.33
C PHE A 68 6.09 -6.40 9.29
N ARG A 69 7.14 -7.03 8.76
CA ARG A 69 8.28 -7.51 9.53
C ARG A 69 9.48 -6.62 9.26
N ASN A 70 10.16 -6.21 10.33
CA ASN A 70 11.38 -5.40 10.25
C ASN A 70 12.56 -6.23 9.69
N ALA A 71 13.76 -5.65 9.65
CA ALA A 71 14.96 -6.33 9.13
C ALA A 71 15.41 -7.56 9.97
N GLU A 72 14.98 -7.65 11.23
CA GLU A 72 15.23 -8.81 12.11
C GLU A 72 14.12 -9.87 12.03
N GLY A 73 13.13 -9.68 11.14
CA GLY A 73 11.98 -10.58 11.02
C GLY A 73 10.93 -10.41 12.11
N ARG A 74 11.05 -9.39 12.98
CA ARG A 74 10.07 -9.13 14.03
C ARG A 74 8.80 -8.53 13.42
N PRO A 75 7.61 -9.12 13.66
CA PRO A 75 6.37 -8.65 13.08
C PRO A 75 5.77 -7.49 13.88
N PHE A 76 5.13 -6.57 13.16
CA PHE A 76 4.34 -5.47 13.68
C PHE A 76 3.07 -5.32 12.84
N PHE A 77 1.90 -5.32 13.49
CA PHE A 77 0.61 -5.26 12.81
C PHE A 77 -0.14 -4.00 13.18
N PHE A 78 -0.99 -3.50 12.29
CA PHE A 78 -1.93 -2.46 12.67
C PHE A 78 -2.82 -2.93 13.82
N LYS A 79 -3.27 -1.98 14.64
CA LYS A 79 -4.19 -2.23 15.75
C LYS A 79 -5.41 -3.02 15.29
N GLY A 80 -5.75 -4.09 16.02
CA GLY A 80 -6.91 -4.93 15.73
C GLY A 80 -6.75 -5.88 14.53
N MET A 81 -5.57 -6.00 13.94
CA MET A 81 -5.32 -6.90 12.81
C MET A 81 -4.70 -8.24 13.19
N ASN A 82 -4.11 -8.39 14.39
CA ASN A 82 -3.46 -9.64 14.81
C ASN A 82 -3.76 -10.06 16.26
N GLY A 83 -4.52 -9.26 17.03
CA GLY A 83 -5.02 -9.64 18.37
C GLY A 83 -3.93 -9.94 19.40
N GLY A 84 -2.70 -9.47 19.19
CA GLY A 84 -1.50 -9.90 19.93
C GLY A 84 -0.61 -8.75 20.42
N SER A 85 0.56 -9.10 20.99
CA SER A 85 1.45 -8.16 21.72
C SER A 85 2.35 -7.28 20.83
N GLN A 86 2.21 -7.35 19.51
CA GLN A 86 3.03 -6.59 18.54
C GLN A 86 2.14 -5.72 17.63
N GLU A 87 1.13 -5.10 18.24
CA GLU A 87 0.27 -4.16 17.55
C GLU A 87 0.82 -2.74 17.63
N LEU A 88 0.74 -2.04 16.51
CA LEU A 88 0.87 -0.61 16.42
C LEU A 88 -0.33 0.03 17.14
N ARG A 89 -0.15 1.23 17.68
CA ARG A 89 -1.19 1.98 18.42
C ARG A 89 -2.26 2.58 17.51
N PHE A 90 -2.08 2.49 16.20
CA PHE A 90 -2.99 2.99 15.18
C PHE A 90 -3.44 1.85 14.24
N ASN A 91 -4.66 1.97 13.72
CA ASN A 91 -5.20 1.05 12.71
C ASN A 91 -4.80 1.50 11.28
N CYS A 92 -5.15 0.69 10.27
CA CYS A 92 -4.77 0.93 8.88
C CYS A 92 -5.62 1.99 8.15
N SER A 93 -6.60 2.61 8.81
CA SER A 93 -7.51 3.56 8.18
C SER A 93 -6.82 4.89 7.89
N TYR A 94 -7.03 5.42 6.69
CA TYR A 94 -6.59 6.77 6.34
C TYR A 94 -7.50 7.87 6.91
N THR A 95 -8.70 7.53 7.36
CA THR A 95 -9.75 8.48 7.75
C THR A 95 -10.11 8.46 9.22
N ASP A 96 -9.82 7.37 9.93
CA ASP A 96 -10.27 7.21 11.31
C ASP A 96 -9.30 7.88 12.28
N SER A 97 -9.84 8.42 13.38
CA SER A 97 -9.08 9.15 14.39
C SER A 97 -8.04 8.29 15.12
N ASP A 98 -8.26 6.99 15.19
CA ASP A 98 -7.32 6.01 15.75
C ASP A 98 -6.55 5.25 14.64
N GLY A 99 -6.63 5.71 13.40
CA GLY A 99 -5.88 5.21 12.25
C GLY A 99 -4.64 6.03 11.93
N MET A 100 -4.17 5.90 10.69
CA MET A 100 -3.15 6.80 10.13
C MET A 100 -3.65 8.25 10.00
N ALA A 101 -4.99 8.44 9.97
CA ALA A 101 -5.67 9.73 10.06
C ALA A 101 -5.19 10.80 9.06
N LEU A 102 -4.58 10.39 7.94
CA LEU A 102 -4.00 11.29 6.93
C LEU A 102 -5.05 12.18 6.25
N PHE A 103 -6.32 11.78 6.28
CA PHE A 103 -7.37 12.48 5.58
C PHE A 103 -8.65 12.70 6.41
N MET A 104 -8.60 12.58 7.74
CA MET A 104 -9.78 12.62 8.61
C MET A 104 -10.59 13.94 8.48
N GLN A 105 -9.92 15.09 8.39
CA GLN A 105 -10.52 16.41 8.24
C GLN A 105 -9.96 17.12 6.99
N GLY A 106 -9.85 16.36 5.91
CA GLY A 106 -9.06 16.72 4.74
C GLY A 106 -7.58 16.33 4.89
N PRO A 107 -6.74 16.53 3.85
CA PRO A 107 -5.35 16.10 3.87
C PRO A 107 -4.52 16.78 4.95
N SER A 108 -3.92 15.98 5.83
CA SER A 108 -2.96 16.39 6.84
C SER A 108 -1.70 16.99 6.20
N LYS A 109 -0.84 17.62 7.02
CA LYS A 109 0.48 18.08 6.57
C LYS A 109 1.30 16.94 5.96
N ASP A 110 1.26 15.77 6.60
CA ASP A 110 1.99 14.59 6.13
C ASP A 110 1.44 14.10 4.79
N ALA A 111 0.11 14.12 4.60
CA ALA A 111 -0.51 13.76 3.34
C ALA A 111 -0.15 14.71 2.18
N ARG A 112 0.04 16.00 2.48
CA ARG A 112 0.40 17.04 1.49
C ARG A 112 1.89 17.12 1.21
N THR A 113 2.72 16.44 2.00
CA THR A 113 4.17 16.50 1.85
C THR A 113 4.58 15.76 0.58
N PRO A 114 5.35 16.39 -0.34
CA PRO A 114 5.85 15.69 -1.52
C PRO A 114 6.85 14.58 -1.14
N HIS A 115 6.68 13.42 -1.77
CA HIS A 115 7.52 12.24 -1.60
C HIS A 115 8.21 11.89 -2.90
N ASN A 116 9.53 11.74 -2.86
CA ASN A 116 10.35 11.12 -3.89
C ASN A 116 10.91 9.77 -3.41
N ARG A 117 11.67 9.09 -4.27
CA ARG A 117 12.30 7.81 -3.95
C ARG A 117 13.12 7.84 -2.66
N GLN A 118 13.91 8.90 -2.43
CA GLN A 118 14.76 9.01 -1.24
C GLN A 118 13.93 9.08 0.04
N SER A 119 12.83 9.85 0.03
CA SER A 119 11.92 9.94 1.18
C SER A 119 11.22 8.61 1.47
N ILE A 120 10.90 7.83 0.43
CA ILE A 120 10.35 6.48 0.55
C ILE A 120 11.39 5.54 1.17
N VAL A 121 12.61 5.52 0.65
CA VAL A 121 13.71 4.69 1.17
C VAL A 121 13.96 5.00 2.64
N LYS A 122 13.97 6.29 3.02
CA LYS A 122 14.09 6.70 4.42
C LYS A 122 12.94 6.18 5.26
N ALA A 123 11.70 6.28 4.77
CA ALA A 123 10.51 5.83 5.49
C ALA A 123 10.49 4.32 5.69
N LEU A 124 10.87 3.53 4.68
CA LEU A 124 11.00 2.08 4.81
C LEU A 124 12.20 1.69 5.70
N GLY A 125 13.27 2.47 5.70
CA GLY A 125 14.38 2.32 6.63
C GLY A 125 13.91 2.42 8.09
N MET A 126 13.05 3.40 8.41
CA MET A 126 12.46 3.52 9.75
C MET A 126 11.66 2.29 10.15
N LEU A 127 10.89 1.69 9.22
CA LEU A 127 10.20 0.43 9.48
C LEU A 127 11.19 -0.72 9.71
N ALA A 128 12.21 -0.86 8.86
CA ALA A 128 13.23 -1.89 9.00
C ALA A 128 14.01 -1.82 10.32
N ASP A 129 14.21 -0.61 10.86
CA ASP A 129 14.92 -0.33 12.09
C ASP A 129 14.02 -0.33 13.34
N PHE A 130 12.69 -0.38 13.17
CA PHE A 130 11.77 -0.35 14.30
C PHE A 130 11.92 -1.61 15.19
N ARG A 131 11.95 -1.42 16.51
CA ARG A 131 12.11 -2.50 17.50
C ARG A 131 10.98 -2.54 18.54
N GLY A 132 9.92 -1.76 18.34
CA GLY A 132 8.82 -1.58 19.29
C GLY A 132 8.88 -0.24 20.05
N GLY A 133 7.82 0.10 20.76
CA GLY A 133 7.73 1.34 21.56
C GLY A 133 6.75 2.37 20.99
N LYS A 134 7.13 3.65 20.98
CA LYS A 134 6.33 4.72 20.35
C LYS A 134 6.40 4.55 18.84
N ASP A 135 5.25 4.52 18.17
CA ASP A 135 5.12 4.14 16.77
C ASP A 135 4.45 5.19 15.89
N VAL A 136 3.98 6.31 16.45
CA VAL A 136 3.34 7.41 15.71
C VAL A 136 4.21 7.94 14.55
N HIS A 137 5.53 7.89 14.70
CA HIS A 137 6.48 8.30 13.68
C HIS A 137 6.51 7.37 12.46
N LEU A 138 5.92 6.17 12.55
CA LEU A 138 5.82 5.20 11.46
C LEU A 138 4.62 5.43 10.54
N ILE A 139 3.68 6.33 10.89
CA ILE A 139 2.45 6.56 10.11
C ILE A 139 2.76 6.81 8.63
N VAL A 140 3.69 7.71 8.34
CA VAL A 140 4.08 8.02 6.94
C VAL A 140 4.71 6.81 6.26
N GLY A 141 5.56 6.05 6.98
CA GLY A 141 6.18 4.84 6.43
C GLY A 141 5.15 3.76 6.10
N MET A 142 4.19 3.53 6.99
CA MET A 142 3.07 2.60 6.78
C MET A 142 2.17 3.05 5.63
N ALA A 143 1.87 4.36 5.55
CA ALA A 143 1.05 4.91 4.48
C ALA A 143 1.72 4.76 3.11
N LEU A 144 3.03 5.04 3.02
CA LEU A 144 3.81 4.85 1.79
C LEU A 144 3.92 3.36 1.42
N LEU A 145 4.12 2.48 2.41
CA LEU A 145 4.14 1.04 2.17
C LEU A 145 2.80 0.55 1.60
N ALA A 146 1.68 0.95 2.19
CA ALA A 146 0.35 0.64 1.70
C ALA A 146 0.10 1.26 0.31
N PHE A 147 0.57 2.48 0.07
CA PHE A 147 0.45 3.16 -1.24
C PHE A 147 1.17 2.40 -2.35
N MET A 148 2.40 1.95 -2.10
CA MET A 148 3.23 1.23 -3.08
C MET A 148 2.84 -0.23 -3.26
N VAL A 149 2.14 -0.84 -2.31
CA VAL A 149 1.74 -2.25 -2.39
C VAL A 149 0.24 -2.34 -2.64
N SER A 150 -0.57 -2.11 -1.61
CA SER A 150 -2.03 -2.24 -1.68
C SER A 150 -2.66 -1.34 -2.73
N GLU A 151 -2.37 -0.04 -2.68
CA GLU A 151 -3.06 0.91 -3.56
C GLU A 151 -2.53 0.82 -5.00
N ALA A 152 -1.26 0.46 -5.19
CA ALA A 152 -0.72 0.17 -6.53
C ALA A 152 -1.33 -1.09 -7.16
N ILE A 153 -1.68 -2.13 -6.38
CA ILE A 153 -2.46 -3.27 -6.90
C ILE A 153 -3.86 -2.82 -7.32
N ARG A 154 -4.50 -1.97 -6.51
CA ARG A 154 -5.90 -1.56 -6.69
C ARG A 154 -6.10 -0.52 -7.81
N PHE A 155 -5.11 0.35 -8.06
CA PHE A 155 -5.27 1.53 -8.91
C PHE A 155 -4.11 1.69 -9.91
N THR A 156 -4.43 1.62 -11.21
CA THR A 156 -3.47 1.80 -12.31
C THR A 156 -2.72 3.13 -12.20
N TYR A 157 -3.42 4.19 -11.80
CA TYR A 157 -2.84 5.52 -11.68
C TYR A 157 -1.80 5.60 -10.55
N ILE A 158 -2.04 4.94 -9.42
CA ILE A 158 -1.07 4.84 -8.32
C ILE A 158 0.11 3.98 -8.74
N HIS A 159 -0.14 2.81 -9.36
CA HIS A 159 0.93 1.98 -9.91
C HIS A 159 1.85 2.76 -10.87
N HIS A 160 1.26 3.55 -11.78
CA HIS A 160 2.02 4.37 -12.71
C HIS A 160 2.87 5.42 -12.00
N GLN A 161 2.30 6.09 -10.99
CA GLN A 161 3.04 7.08 -10.21
C GLN A 161 4.23 6.44 -9.49
N VAL A 162 4.01 5.33 -8.76
CA VAL A 162 5.08 4.67 -8.01
C VAL A 162 6.17 4.17 -8.94
N ARG A 163 5.79 3.60 -10.10
CA ARG A 163 6.75 3.20 -11.14
C ARG A 163 7.65 4.36 -11.55
N ILE A 164 7.08 5.53 -11.84
CA ILE A 164 7.84 6.72 -12.23
C ILE A 164 8.77 7.16 -11.10
N THR A 165 8.24 7.30 -9.88
CA THR A 165 9.03 7.71 -8.71
C THR A 165 10.15 6.73 -8.37
N CYS A 166 10.00 5.43 -8.65
CA CYS A 166 11.07 4.45 -8.48
C CYS A 166 12.14 4.50 -9.58
N SER A 167 11.79 5.02 -10.77
CA SER A 167 12.71 5.12 -11.92
C SER A 167 13.41 6.47 -12.06
N ASP A 168 12.87 7.52 -11.43
CA ASP A 168 13.38 8.89 -11.52
C ASP A 168 13.32 9.59 -10.15
N ASP A 169 14.49 9.90 -9.60
CA ASP A 169 14.64 10.52 -8.29
C ASP A 169 14.11 11.97 -8.23
N ALA A 170 13.94 12.64 -9.37
CA ALA A 170 13.37 13.98 -9.44
C ALA A 170 11.83 13.97 -9.31
N MET A 171 11.20 12.82 -9.56
CA MET A 171 9.75 12.72 -9.57
C MET A 171 9.19 12.62 -8.16
N THR A 172 8.21 13.47 -7.87
CA THR A 172 7.54 13.56 -6.58
C THR A 172 6.04 13.31 -6.69
N PHE A 173 5.42 12.92 -5.58
CA PHE A 173 3.96 12.89 -5.43
C PHE A 173 3.56 13.21 -3.99
N ALA A 174 2.36 13.75 -3.75
CA ALA A 174 1.79 13.82 -2.42
C ALA A 174 0.67 12.78 -2.28
N LEU A 175 0.50 12.16 -1.11
CA LEU A 175 -0.60 11.22 -0.86
C LEU A 175 -1.98 11.90 -1.02
N ALA A 176 -2.04 13.20 -0.71
CA ALA A 176 -3.22 14.04 -0.90
C ALA A 176 -3.75 14.03 -2.35
N ASP A 177 -2.88 13.90 -3.35
CA ASP A 177 -3.28 13.88 -4.76
C ASP A 177 -4.10 12.62 -5.12
N TYR A 178 -4.05 11.60 -4.26
CA TYR A 178 -4.70 10.31 -4.42
C TYR A 178 -5.79 10.04 -3.39
N GLU A 179 -6.11 11.03 -2.54
CA GLU A 179 -7.07 10.93 -1.44
C GLU A 179 -8.40 10.31 -1.90
N ILE A 180 -8.93 10.80 -3.02
CA ILE A 180 -10.23 10.36 -3.54
C ILE A 180 -10.25 8.88 -3.91
N TYR A 181 -9.12 8.30 -4.33
CA TYR A 181 -9.03 6.88 -4.66
C TYR A 181 -8.86 6.04 -3.39
N MET A 182 -7.93 6.45 -2.52
CA MET A 182 -7.58 5.72 -1.30
C MET A 182 -8.75 5.65 -0.30
N LYS A 183 -9.56 6.71 -0.19
CA LYS A 183 -10.75 6.72 0.67
C LYS A 183 -11.91 5.91 0.13
N ASN A 184 -12.07 5.88 -1.19
CA ASN A 184 -13.30 5.40 -1.82
C ASN A 184 -13.13 4.05 -2.51
N TRP A 185 -12.10 3.27 -2.20
CA TRP A 185 -11.88 1.96 -2.83
C TRP A 185 -13.13 1.05 -2.75
N ALA A 186 -13.82 1.02 -1.60
CA ALA A 186 -15.04 0.22 -1.45
C ALA A 186 -16.18 0.64 -2.41
N ALA A 187 -16.39 1.94 -2.58
CA ALA A 187 -17.38 2.48 -3.53
C ALA A 187 -16.94 2.26 -4.98
N LEU A 188 -15.67 2.59 -5.30
CA LEU A 188 -15.07 2.41 -6.62
C LEU A 188 -15.11 0.95 -7.08
N SER A 189 -14.85 0.00 -6.18
CA SER A 189 -14.92 -1.45 -6.48
C SER A 189 -16.35 -1.96 -6.74
N LYS A 190 -17.38 -1.18 -6.39
CA LYS A 190 -18.79 -1.45 -6.72
C LYS A 190 -19.25 -0.70 -7.98
N GLY A 191 -18.35 0.04 -8.64
CA GLY A 191 -18.67 0.87 -9.80
C GLY A 191 -19.27 2.24 -9.44
N GLU A 192 -19.32 2.59 -8.15
CA GLU A 192 -19.73 3.92 -7.72
C GLU A 192 -18.54 4.87 -7.87
N VAL A 193 -18.61 5.83 -8.79
CA VAL A 193 -17.54 6.80 -9.05
C VAL A 193 -17.83 8.09 -8.28
N PRO A 194 -17.12 8.38 -7.19
CA PRO A 194 -17.30 9.62 -6.45
C PRO A 194 -16.98 10.82 -7.33
N LYS A 195 -17.64 11.96 -7.06
CA LYS A 195 -17.39 13.21 -7.78
C LYS A 195 -15.90 13.59 -7.69
N GLY A 196 -15.24 13.67 -8.84
CA GLY A 196 -13.80 13.99 -8.96
C GLY A 196 -12.89 12.77 -9.17
N ALA A 197 -13.40 11.54 -9.04
CA ALA A 197 -12.67 10.34 -9.43
C ALA A 197 -12.84 10.06 -10.93
N VAL A 198 -11.85 9.44 -11.55
CA VAL A 198 -11.91 9.02 -12.96
C VAL A 198 -12.02 7.50 -13.02
N ALA A 199 -13.09 6.98 -13.62
CA ALA A 199 -13.41 5.54 -13.63
C ALA A 199 -12.28 4.67 -14.23
N ASN A 200 -11.67 5.10 -15.34
CA ASN A 200 -10.61 4.34 -16.03
C ASN A 200 -9.25 4.29 -15.29
N ARG A 201 -9.14 4.90 -14.10
CA ARG A 201 -7.91 4.92 -13.29
C ARG A 201 -7.90 3.87 -12.18
N VAL A 202 -8.96 3.08 -12.08
CA VAL A 202 -9.13 1.99 -11.11
C VAL A 202 -8.78 0.66 -11.79
N TYR A 203 -7.94 -0.17 -11.18
CA TYR A 203 -7.65 -1.52 -11.71
C TYR A 203 -8.81 -2.51 -11.46
N THR A 204 -9.99 -1.99 -11.11
CA THR A 204 -11.23 -2.72 -10.85
C THR A 204 -12.42 -1.87 -11.30
N SER A 205 -12.62 -1.73 -12.62
CA SER A 205 -13.94 -1.43 -13.19
C SER A 205 -14.07 -1.96 -14.62
N TYR A 206 -15.15 -2.72 -14.84
CA TYR A 206 -15.65 -3.44 -16.02
C TYR A 206 -15.13 -4.86 -16.23
#